data_AF-A0A183D485-F1
#
_entry.id   AF-A0A183D485-F1
#
_cell.length_a   1.000
_cell.length_b   1.000
_cell.length_c   1.000
_cell.angle_alpha   90.00
_cell.angle_beta   90.00
_cell.angle_gamma   90.00
#
_symmetry.space_group_name_H-M   'P 1'
#
loop_
_entity.id
_entity.type
_entity.pdbx_description
1 polymer ?
#
loop_
_entity_poly.entity_id
_entity_poly.type
_entity_poly.pdbx_seq_one_letter_code
_entity_poly.pdbx_strand_id
1 'polypeptide(L)' 'LVTMDRFKEKPTSSANVLVFEDSANGVLAAVAAGMQVVMVPDPTYMEPPEAVKDKIAFVLKSLEEFRPETMGLPPYD' A
#
# COMPACT_ATOMS: atom_id res chain seq x y z
N LEU A 1 0.73 -4.13 -16.00
CA LEU A 1 1.62 -4.05 -14.82
C LEU A 1 1.76 -5.48 -14.31
N VAL A 2 2.97 -6.05 -14.26
CA VAL A 2 3.17 -7.51 -14.06
C VAL A 2 2.44 -8.06 -12.83
N THR A 3 2.36 -7.30 -11.75
CA THR A 3 1.64 -7.68 -10.52
C THR A 3 0.12 -7.79 -10.74
N MET A 4 -0.49 -6.88 -11.51
CA MET A 4 -1.94 -6.92 -11.80
C MET A 4 -2.30 -8.14 -12.65
N ASP A 5 -1.38 -8.61 -13.49
CA ASP A 5 -1.61 -9.79 -14.34
C ASP A 5 -1.61 -11.11 -13.55
N ARG A 6 -1.23 -11.09 -12.26
CA ARG A 6 -1.24 -12.26 -11.37
C ARG A 6 -2.59 -12.48 -10.69
N PHE A 7 -3.50 -11.52 -10.72
CA PHE A 7 -4.84 -11.70 -10.16
C PHE A 7 -5.67 -12.63 -11.04
N LYS A 8 -6.42 -13.56 -10.42
CA LYS A 8 -7.39 -14.42 -11.14
C LYS A 8 -8.46 -13.57 -11.82
N GLU A 9 -8.98 -12.60 -11.08
CA GLU A 9 -9.89 -11.57 -11.58
C GLU A 9 -9.09 -10.27 -11.70
N LYS A 10 -8.85 -9.84 -12.94
CA LYS A 10 -8.00 -8.66 -13.16
C LYS A 10 -8.71 -7.40 -12.65
N PRO A 11 -8.05 -6.59 -11.80
CA PRO A 11 -8.59 -5.32 -11.39
C PRO A 11 -8.75 -4.39 -12.60
N THR A 12 -9.86 -3.63 -12.63
CA THR A 12 -10.20 -2.72 -13.73
C THR A 12 -9.28 -1.49 -13.82
N SER A 13 -8.63 -1.13 -12.71
CA SER A 13 -7.67 -0.03 -12.60
C SER A 13 -6.61 -0.39 -11.56
N SER A 14 -5.39 0.12 -11.72
CA SER A 14 -4.35 0.00 -10.67
C SER A 14 -4.76 0.70 -9.38
N ALA A 15 -5.61 1.73 -9.45
CA ALA A 15 -6.15 2.41 -8.27
C ALA A 15 -7.02 1.48 -7.40
N ASN A 16 -7.52 0.37 -7.95
CA ASN A 16 -8.27 -0.65 -7.22
C ASN A 16 -7.35 -1.73 -6.61
N VAL A 17 -6.05 -1.49 -6.55
CA VAL A 17 -5.07 -2.38 -5.94
C VAL A 17 -4.50 -1.69 -4.71
N LEU A 18 -4.61 -2.36 -3.57
CA LEU A 18 -4.00 -1.96 -2.31
C LEU A 18 -2.72 -2.78 -2.09
N VAL A 19 -1.60 -2.09 -1.96
CA VAL A 19 -0.28 -2.65 -1.66
C VAL A 19 0.04 -2.44 -0.20
N PHE A 20 0.58 -3.47 0.45
CA PHE A 20 1.25 -3.36 1.74
C PHE A 20 2.74 -3.53 1.52
N GLU A 21 3.53 -2.57 1.96
CA GLU A 21 4.99 -2.55 1.73
C GLU A 21 5.73 -2.06 2.97
N ASP A 22 6.87 -2.66 3.27
CA ASP A 22 7.74 -2.26 4.36
C ASP A 22 8.90 -1.38 3.88
N SER A 23 9.17 -1.36 2.57
CA SER A 23 10.34 -0.72 2.00
C SER A 23 10.04 0.58 1.24
N ALA A 24 10.95 1.55 1.35
CA ALA A 24 10.90 2.80 0.58
C ALA A 24 10.81 2.58 -0.94
N ASN A 25 11.56 1.60 -1.46
CA ASN A 25 11.58 1.28 -2.88
C ASN A 25 10.25 0.65 -3.33
N GLY A 26 9.67 -0.24 -2.53
CA GLY A 26 8.36 -0.83 -2.80
C GLY A 26 7.25 0.22 -2.81
N VAL A 27 7.29 1.17 -1.86
CA VAL A 27 6.36 2.31 -1.82
C VAL A 27 6.47 3.17 -3.08
N LEU A 28 7.69 3.56 -3.48
CA LEU A 28 7.91 4.33 -4.71
C LEU A 28 7.39 3.59 -5.94
N ALA A 29 7.59 2.27 -6.02
CA ALA A 29 7.11 1.43 -7.11
C ALA A 29 5.57 1.36 -7.15
N ALA A 30 4.91 1.19 -5.99
CA ALA A 30 3.45 1.15 -5.90
C ALA A 30 2.83 2.50 -6.31
N VAL A 31 3.39 3.62 -5.84
CA VAL A 31 2.95 4.96 -6.23
C VAL A 31 3.15 5.20 -7.73
N ALA A 32 4.30 4.83 -8.28
CA ALA A 32 4.57 4.95 -9.72
C ALA A 32 3.64 4.07 -10.57
N ALA A 33 3.19 2.94 -10.03
CA ALA A 33 2.19 2.06 -10.64
C ALA A 33 0.75 2.59 -10.56
N GLY A 34 0.52 3.70 -9.85
CA GLY A 34 -0.82 4.26 -9.61
C GLY A 34 -1.66 3.40 -8.67
N MET A 35 -1.02 2.63 -7.78
CA MET A 35 -1.68 1.80 -6.78
C MET A 35 -1.83 2.56 -5.46
N GLN A 36 -2.79 2.15 -4.63
CA GLN A 36 -2.84 2.60 -3.24
C GLN A 36 -1.79 1.83 -2.44
N VAL A 37 -1.12 2.49 -1.50
CA VAL A 37 -0.09 1.86 -0.67
C VAL A 37 -0.26 2.21 0.80
N VAL A 38 -0.20 1.17 1.63
CA VAL A 38 -0.04 1.26 3.09
C VAL A 38 1.38 0.83 3.41
N MET A 39 2.14 1.72 4.02
CA MET A 39 3.50 1.43 4.43
C MET A 39 3.51 0.88 5.85
N VAL A 40 4.24 -0.21 6.09
CA VAL A 40 4.44 -0.81 7.42
C VAL A 40 5.94 -1.00 7.66
N PRO A 41 6.69 0.09 7.91
CA PRO A 41 8.14 0.02 7.96
C PRO A 41 8.66 -0.50 9.31
N ASP A 42 9.91 -0.97 9.33
CA ASP A 42 10.65 -1.09 10.58
C ASP A 42 10.91 0.34 11.13
N PRO A 43 10.36 0.69 12.31
CA PRO A 43 10.43 2.05 12.83
C PRO A 43 11.85 2.46 13.26
N THR A 44 12.78 1.52 13.33
CA THR A 44 14.17 1.76 13.75
C THR A 44 15.03 2.30 12.61
N TYR A 45 14.70 1.94 11.36
CA TYR A 45 15.61 2.11 10.23
C TYR A 45 14.99 2.81 9.01
N MET A 46 13.67 3.01 8.99
CA MET A 46 13.01 3.47 7.77
C MET A 46 11.94 4.52 8.02
N GLU A 47 12.13 5.65 7.35
CA GLU A 47 11.15 6.72 7.22
C GLU A 47 10.44 6.63 5.86
N PRO A 48 9.18 7.08 5.76
CA PRO A 48 8.48 7.20 4.49
C PRO A 48 9.27 8.03 3.47
N PRO A 49 9.31 7.65 2.18
CA PRO A 49 10.02 8.45 1.18
C PRO A 49 9.37 9.82 1.01
N GLU A 50 10.09 10.89 1.37
CA GLU A 50 9.55 12.25 1.43
C GLU A 50 8.91 12.71 0.11
N ALA A 51 9.45 12.27 -1.03
CA ALA A 51 8.97 12.63 -2.37
C ALA A 51 7.56 12.12 -2.71
N VAL A 52 7.03 11.13 -1.98
CA VAL A 52 5.69 10.55 -2.21
C VAL A 52 4.89 10.43 -0.93
N LYS A 53 5.31 11.10 0.15
CA LYS A 53 4.70 10.97 1.47
C LYS A 53 3.22 11.36 1.49
N ASP A 54 2.84 12.34 0.68
CA ASP A 54 1.45 12.78 0.46
C ASP A 54 0.60 11.78 -0.34
N LYS A 55 1.22 10.79 -0.97
CA LYS A 55 0.57 9.75 -1.80
C LYS A 55 0.45 8.40 -1.09
N ILE A 56 1.08 8.25 0.08
CA ILE A 56 0.93 7.05 0.93
C ILE A 56 -0.39 7.17 1.67
N ALA A 57 -1.23 6.14 1.60
CA ALA A 57 -2.54 6.19 2.23
C ALA A 57 -2.44 6.15 3.76
N PHE A 58 -1.64 5.23 4.30
CA PHE A 58 -1.33 5.14 5.72
C PHE A 58 0.10 4.66 5.94
N VAL A 59 0.73 5.13 7.01
CA VAL A 59 1.97 4.57 7.55
C VAL A 59 1.62 3.96 8.91
N LEU A 60 1.69 2.64 9.02
CA LEU A 60 1.31 1.89 10.21
C LEU A 60 2.54 1.30 10.88
N LYS A 61 2.48 1.06 12.18
CA LYS A 61 3.59 0.39 12.90
C LYS A 61 3.50 -1.13 12.82
N SER A 62 2.31 -1.65 12.56
CA SER A 62 2.01 -3.07 12.44
C SER A 62 0.82 -3.27 11.50
N LEU A 63 0.75 -4.43 10.85
CA LEU A 63 -0.43 -4.83 10.08
C LEU A 63 -1.67 -4.98 10.96
N GLU A 64 -1.51 -5.22 12.27
CA GLU A 64 -2.61 -5.29 13.23
C GLU A 64 -3.33 -3.95 13.43
N GLU A 65 -2.69 -2.83 13.08
CA GLU A 65 -3.32 -1.50 13.13
C GLU A 65 -4.15 -1.19 11.88
N PHE A 66 -4.09 -2.04 10.85
CA PHE A 66 -4.83 -1.83 9.62
C PHE A 66 -6.33 -1.93 9.89
N ARG A 67 -7.10 -0.97 9.38
CA ARG A 67 -8.56 -0.95 9.47
C ARG A 67 -9.13 -1.07 8.06
N PRO A 68 -9.58 -2.26 7.63
CA PRO A 68 -10.02 -2.50 6.25
C PRO A 68 -11.07 -1.49 5.76
N GLU A 69 -11.98 -1.06 6.65
CA GLU A 69 -13.07 -0.14 6.34
C GLU A 69 -12.59 1.24 5.91
N THR A 70 -11.38 1.65 6.30
CA THR A 70 -10.77 2.93 5.85
C THR A 70 -10.39 2.91 4.37
N MET A 71 -10.32 1.71 3.77
CA MET A 71 -10.06 1.46 2.36
C MET A 71 -11.28 0.91 1.62
N GLY A 72 -12.47 0.98 2.22
CA GLY A 72 -13.70 0.46 1.62
C GLY A 72 -13.81 -1.06 1.60
N LEU A 73 -13.00 -1.76 2.39
CA LEU A 73 -13.08 -3.21 2.59
C LEU A 73 -13.96 -3.53 3.82
N PRO A 74 -14.54 -4.74 3.91
CA PRO A 74 -15.29 -5.15 5.11
C PRO A 74 -14.40 -5.11 6.36
N PRO A 75 -14.89 -4.60 7.52
CA PRO A 75 -14.13 -4.58 8.76
C PRO A 75 -13.81 -6.00 9.24
N TYR A 76 -12.87 -6.11 10.18
CA TYR A 76 -12.68 -7.34 10.95
C TYR A 76 -13.91 -7.66 11.81
N ASP A 77 -14.00 -8.90 12.29
CA ASP A 77 -15.08 -9.39 13.17
C ASP A 77 -15.17 -8.64 14.51
#